data_AF-A0A6P0S7F3-F1
#
_entry.id   AF-A0A6P0S7F3-F1
#
_cell.length_a   1.000
_cell.length_b   1.000
_cell.length_c   1.000
_cell.angle_alpha   90.00
_cell.angle_beta   90.00
_cell.angle_gamma   90.00
#
_symmetry.space_group_name_H-M   'P 1'
#
loop_
_entity.id
_entity.type
_entity.pdbx_description
1 polymer ?
#
loop_
_entity_poly.entity_id
_entity_poly.type
_entity_poly.pdbx_seq_one_letter_code
_entity_poly.pdbx_strand_id
1 'polypeptide(L)'
;ALNTSEPVPLNPPLPRGMGQVVYDVHAMGNPCLWWLSTAAIILLLLVLVQRLLEGVGWKLPLTPYTGIALYLFLNWLANLLPWVRVSRCTFLYHYMGASVFSGLALAWLVDCWLSSKLPQHKSAGATVIVMVLLAFVFWLPIYLGLPLSPETYQLRMWFRSWI
;
A
#
# COMPACT_ATOMS: atom_id res chain seq x y z
N ALA A 1 -24.53 4.54 -42.51
CA ALA A 1 -23.13 4.16 -42.77
C ALA A 1 -22.28 4.82 -41.70
N LEU A 2 -21.52 4.04 -40.92
CA LEU A 2 -20.55 4.60 -39.96
C LEU A 2 -19.42 5.26 -40.76
N ASN A 3 -19.21 6.56 -40.53
CA ASN A 3 -18.16 7.32 -41.20
C ASN A 3 -16.79 6.84 -40.69
N THR A 4 -16.09 6.02 -41.45
CA THR A 4 -14.80 5.42 -41.07
C THR A 4 -13.63 6.40 -41.06
N SER A 5 -13.89 7.66 -41.43
CA SER A 5 -12.90 8.75 -41.43
C SER A 5 -12.93 9.60 -40.16
N GLU A 6 -13.94 9.44 -39.29
CA GLU A 6 -13.94 10.11 -37.99
C GLU A 6 -12.98 9.39 -37.03
N PRO A 7 -12.01 10.11 -36.43
CA PRO A 7 -11.20 9.53 -35.37
C PRO A 7 -12.13 9.16 -34.22
N VAL A 8 -12.06 7.90 -33.78
CA VAL A 8 -12.77 7.45 -32.60
C VAL A 8 -12.35 8.35 -31.43
N PRO A 9 -13.29 9.02 -30.74
CA PRO A 9 -12.93 9.89 -29.63
C PRO A 9 -12.15 9.09 -28.59
N LEU A 10 -10.98 9.62 -28.20
CA LEU A 10 -10.06 8.96 -27.28
C LEU A 10 -10.71 8.71 -25.89
N ASN A 11 -11.67 9.57 -25.52
CA ASN A 11 -12.34 9.56 -24.23
C ASN A 11 -13.86 9.38 -24.38
N PRO A 12 -14.53 8.76 -23.39
CA PRO A 12 -15.98 8.64 -23.38
C PRO A 12 -16.66 10.01 -23.31
N PRO A 13 -17.90 10.15 -23.85
CA PRO A 13 -18.62 11.42 -23.85
C PRO A 13 -18.88 11.90 -22.42
N LEU A 14 -18.55 13.16 -22.14
CA LEU A 14 -18.75 13.78 -20.84
C LEU A 14 -20.24 14.05 -20.56
N PRO A 15 -20.70 13.92 -19.30
CA PRO A 15 -22.02 14.39 -18.90
C PRO A 15 -22.20 15.88 -19.20
N ARG A 16 -23.43 16.29 -19.57
CA ARG A 16 -23.74 17.69 -19.89
C ARG A 16 -23.46 18.60 -18.69
N GLY A 17 -22.67 19.66 -18.91
CA GLY A 17 -22.31 20.65 -17.89
C GLY A 17 -20.93 20.44 -17.23
N MET A 18 -20.17 19.43 -17.65
CA MET A 18 -18.81 19.20 -17.16
C MET A 18 -17.79 20.06 -17.94
N GLY A 19 -16.93 20.79 -17.23
CA GLY A 19 -15.89 21.67 -17.79
C GLY A 19 -14.64 20.91 -18.26
N GLN A 20 -13.45 21.47 -18.03
CA GLN A 20 -12.20 20.72 -18.25
C GLN A 20 -12.14 19.52 -17.29
N VAL A 21 -11.71 18.37 -17.80
CA VAL A 21 -11.65 17.10 -17.07
C VAL A 21 -10.29 16.44 -17.31
N VAL A 22 -9.73 15.88 -16.25
CA VAL A 22 -8.51 15.06 -16.28
C VAL A 22 -8.92 13.59 -16.33
N TYR A 23 -8.45 12.90 -17.36
CA TYR A 23 -8.51 11.44 -17.48
C TYR A 23 -7.11 10.90 -17.27
N ASP A 24 -6.86 10.29 -16.12
CA ASP A 24 -5.56 9.73 -15.80
C ASP A 24 -5.67 8.46 -14.96
N VAL A 25 -4.82 7.49 -15.25
CA VAL A 25 -4.73 6.22 -14.52
C VAL A 25 -3.35 6.14 -13.91
N HIS A 26 -3.28 6.42 -12.60
CA HIS A 26 -2.04 6.29 -11.86
C HIS A 26 -1.96 4.93 -11.20
N ALA A 27 -0.91 4.19 -11.54
CA ALA A 27 -0.51 2.99 -10.83
C ALA A 27 0.17 3.36 -9.49
N MET A 28 -0.56 4.04 -8.61
CA MET A 28 -0.14 4.32 -7.23
C MET A 28 -0.90 3.41 -6.27
N GLY A 29 -0.26 3.01 -5.16
CA GLY A 29 -0.95 2.22 -4.12
C GLY A 29 -1.91 3.06 -3.28
N ASN A 30 -2.60 2.39 -2.35
CA ASN A 30 -3.34 3.08 -1.28
C ASN A 30 -2.32 3.67 -0.28
N PRO A 31 -2.21 5.00 -0.17
CA PRO A 31 -1.17 5.63 0.64
C PRO A 31 -1.23 5.19 2.10
N CYS A 32 -2.42 5.15 2.70
CA CYS A 32 -2.57 4.71 4.09
C CYS A 32 -2.13 3.25 4.26
N LEU A 33 -2.56 2.36 3.36
CA LEU A 33 -2.16 0.96 3.41
C LEU A 33 -0.65 0.80 3.29
N TRP A 34 -0.01 1.49 2.35
CA TRP A 34 1.44 1.44 2.14
C TRP A 34 2.23 1.95 3.34
N TRP A 35 1.88 3.12 3.88
CA TRP A 35 2.62 3.68 5.00
C TRP A 35 2.46 2.83 6.25
N LEU A 36 1.25 2.34 6.52
CA LEU A 36 0.99 1.46 7.66
C LEU A 36 1.65 0.09 7.48
N SER A 37 1.68 -0.47 6.27
CA SER A 37 2.33 -1.76 6.00
C SER A 37 3.85 -1.67 6.08
N THR A 38 4.44 -0.57 5.61
CA THR A 38 5.87 -0.28 5.80
C THR A 38 6.20 -0.09 7.28
N ALA A 39 5.38 0.64 8.04
CA ALA A 39 5.57 0.78 9.48
C ALA A 39 5.47 -0.59 10.20
N ALA A 40 4.51 -1.42 9.80
CA ALA A 40 4.32 -2.76 10.33
C ALA A 40 5.57 -3.64 10.14
N ILE A 41 6.09 -3.73 8.90
CA ILE A 41 7.25 -4.58 8.62
C ILE A 41 8.53 -4.08 9.32
N ILE A 42 8.69 -2.75 9.47
CA ILE A 42 9.78 -2.16 10.27
C ILE A 42 9.61 -2.49 11.75
N LEU A 43 8.39 -2.39 12.30
CA LEU A 43 8.13 -2.75 13.70
C LEU A 43 8.48 -4.22 13.96
N LEU A 44 8.15 -5.14 13.04
CA LEU A 44 8.54 -6.54 13.17
C LEU A 44 10.06 -6.70 13.18
N LEU A 45 10.79 -5.98 12.32
CA LEU A 45 12.25 -5.97 12.35
C LEU A 45 12.78 -5.49 13.71
N LEU A 46 12.25 -4.38 14.24
CA LEU A 46 12.68 -3.85 15.54
C LEU A 46 12.46 -4.85 16.66
N VAL A 47 11.31 -5.53 16.68
CA VAL A 47 11.01 -6.59 17.66
C VAL A 47 11.97 -7.77 17.51
N LEU A 48 12.26 -8.20 16.27
CA LEU A 48 13.22 -9.29 16.02
C LEU A 48 14.63 -8.92 16.50
N VAL A 49 15.09 -7.70 16.22
CA VAL A 49 16.38 -7.18 16.68
C VAL A 49 16.43 -7.11 18.20
N GLN A 50 15.40 -6.56 18.84
CA GLN A 50 15.32 -6.49 20.30
C GLN A 50 15.40 -7.89 20.93
N ARG A 51 14.66 -8.87 20.41
CA ARG A 51 14.70 -10.26 20.89
C ARG A 51 16.05 -10.93 20.69
N LEU A 52 16.76 -10.60 19.61
CA LEU A 52 18.11 -11.09 19.36
C LEU A 52 19.12 -10.48 20.35
N LEU A 53 18.96 -9.21 20.72
CA LEU A 53 19.81 -8.54 21.70
C LEU A 53 19.53 -9.00 23.14
N GLU A 54 18.27 -9.29 23.48
CA GLU A 54 17.85 -9.82 24.79
C GLU A 54 18.24 -11.30 24.96
N GLY A 55 18.23 -12.08 23.88
CA GLY A 55 18.76 -13.44 23.86
C GLY A 55 20.27 -13.40 24.04
N VAL A 56 20.81 -14.10 25.05
CA VAL A 56 22.26 -14.19 25.27
C VAL A 56 22.90 -14.94 24.08
N GLY A 57 23.30 -14.22 23.03
CA GLY A 57 23.92 -14.72 21.80
C GLY A 57 22.98 -14.86 20.59
N TRP A 58 23.44 -15.50 19.52
CA TRP A 58 22.72 -15.68 18.23
C TRP A 58 21.48 -16.60 18.29
N LYS A 59 20.96 -16.88 19.49
CA LYS A 59 19.82 -17.78 19.70
C LYS A 59 18.54 -16.96 19.80
N LEU A 60 17.84 -16.78 18.68
CA LEU A 60 16.48 -16.27 18.69
C LEU A 60 15.53 -17.42 19.09
N PRO A 61 14.84 -17.37 20.23
CA PRO A 61 13.89 -18.41 20.60
C PRO A 61 12.73 -18.43 19.59
N LEU A 62 12.57 -19.55 18.88
CA LEU A 62 11.50 -19.74 17.90
C LEU A 62 10.17 -19.99 18.62
N THR A 63 9.49 -18.90 18.95
CA THR A 63 8.05 -18.91 19.28
C THR A 63 7.23 -18.80 17.99
N PRO A 64 5.94 -19.18 17.99
CA PRO A 64 5.05 -18.95 16.85
C PRO A 64 5.05 -17.48 16.36
N TYR A 65 5.05 -16.51 17.28
CA TYR A 65 5.07 -15.09 16.95
C TYR A 65 6.37 -14.66 16.25
N THR A 66 7.52 -15.06 16.80
CA THR A 66 8.82 -14.76 16.18
C THR A 66 9.02 -15.49 14.86
N GLY A 67 8.46 -16.70 14.70
CA GLY A 67 8.48 -17.45 13.45
C GLY A 67 7.69 -16.75 12.34
N ILE A 68 6.48 -16.26 12.64
CA ILE A 68 5.68 -15.46 11.70
C ILE A 68 6.42 -14.17 11.33
N ALA A 69 6.93 -13.43 12.33
CA ALA A 69 7.66 -12.20 12.08
C ALA A 69 8.89 -12.41 11.19
N LEU A 70 9.68 -13.47 11.46
CA LEU A 70 10.84 -13.83 10.67
C LEU A 70 10.45 -14.24 9.24
N TYR A 71 9.41 -15.06 9.08
CA TYR A 71 8.91 -15.46 7.77
C TYR A 71 8.51 -14.25 6.93
N LEU A 72 7.70 -13.34 7.49
CA LEU A 72 7.23 -12.16 6.79
C LEU A 72 8.39 -11.22 6.42
N PHE A 73 9.31 -10.97 7.35
CA PHE A 73 10.44 -10.08 7.13
C PHE A 73 11.44 -10.64 6.09
N LEU A 74 11.80 -11.93 6.19
CA LEU A 74 12.71 -12.55 5.23
C LEU A 74 12.12 -12.61 3.83
N ASN A 75 10.82 -12.89 3.69
CA ASN A 75 10.17 -12.87 2.38
C ASN A 75 10.05 -11.44 1.82
N TRP A 76 9.79 -10.44 2.66
CA TRP A 76 9.85 -9.03 2.25
C TRP A 76 11.23 -8.68 1.68
N LEU A 77 12.31 -9.05 2.38
CA LEU A 77 13.68 -8.88 1.89
C LEU A 77 13.96 -9.65 0.60
N ALA A 78 13.57 -10.91 0.53
CA ALA A 78 13.78 -11.76 -0.65
C ALA A 78 13.13 -11.18 -1.90
N ASN A 79 11.98 -10.49 -1.75
CA ASN A 79 11.27 -9.85 -2.84
C ASN A 79 11.72 -8.41 -3.11
N LEU A 80 12.44 -7.76 -2.18
CA LEU A 80 12.93 -6.38 -2.32
C LEU A 80 14.38 -6.33 -2.83
N LEU A 81 15.28 -7.10 -2.20
CA LEU A 81 16.72 -7.03 -2.43
C LEU A 81 17.16 -7.27 -3.88
N PRO A 82 16.51 -8.15 -4.68
CA PRO A 82 16.88 -8.32 -6.08
C PRO A 82 16.83 -7.01 -6.87
N TRP A 83 15.94 -6.08 -6.51
CA TRP A 83 15.72 -4.83 -7.23
C TRP A 83 16.61 -3.68 -6.75
N VAL A 84 17.20 -3.78 -5.55
CA VAL A 84 18.02 -2.71 -4.95
C VAL A 84 19.33 -2.49 -5.71
N ARG A 85 19.90 -3.53 -6.33
CA ARG A 85 21.20 -3.46 -7.05
C ARG A 85 21.09 -3.51 -8.57
N VAL A 86 19.89 -3.34 -9.12
CA VAL A 86 19.70 -3.35 -10.57
C VAL A 86 20.17 -2.03 -11.16
N SER A 87 21.04 -2.08 -12.16
CA SER A 87 21.56 -0.90 -12.88
C SER A 87 20.62 -0.38 -13.98
N ARG A 88 19.53 -1.11 -14.26
CA ARG A 88 18.49 -0.70 -15.21
C ARG A 88 17.38 0.07 -14.51
N CYS A 89 16.52 0.70 -15.30
CA CYS A 89 15.33 1.39 -14.80
C CYS A 89 14.45 0.43 -14.00
N THR A 90 14.14 0.82 -12.76
CA THR A 90 13.17 0.14 -11.91
C THR A 90 11.92 1.00 -11.78
N PHE A 91 10.78 0.33 -11.81
CA PHE A 91 9.47 0.93 -11.61
C PHE A 91 8.82 0.37 -10.36
N LEU A 92 7.79 1.06 -9.88
CA LEU A 92 7.06 0.70 -8.66
C LEU A 92 6.56 -0.75 -8.64
N TYR A 93 6.17 -1.33 -9.78
CA TYR A 93 5.62 -2.69 -9.81
C TYR A 93 6.62 -3.75 -9.33
N HIS A 94 7.94 -3.49 -9.38
CA HIS A 94 8.95 -4.40 -8.82
C HIS A 94 8.83 -4.53 -7.30
N TYR A 95 8.28 -3.52 -6.63
CA TYR A 95 7.99 -3.57 -5.21
C TYR A 95 6.74 -4.40 -4.86
N MET A 96 5.89 -4.78 -5.83
CA MET A 96 4.60 -5.41 -5.52
C MET A 96 4.76 -6.73 -4.77
N GLY A 97 5.75 -7.56 -5.13
CA GLY A 97 6.04 -8.80 -4.41
C GLY A 97 6.38 -8.55 -2.94
N ALA A 98 7.26 -7.58 -2.66
CA ALA A 98 7.59 -7.19 -1.29
C ALA A 98 6.39 -6.57 -0.57
N SER A 99 5.60 -5.76 -1.27
CA SER A 99 4.43 -5.08 -0.71
C SER A 99 3.41 -6.06 -0.11
N VAL A 100 3.22 -7.23 -0.73
CA VAL A 100 2.35 -8.30 -0.21
C VAL A 100 2.77 -8.73 1.20
N PHE A 101 4.06 -8.98 1.42
CA PHE A 101 4.57 -9.40 2.73
C PHE A 101 4.47 -8.28 3.77
N SER A 102 4.68 -7.02 3.36
CA SER A 102 4.44 -5.88 4.27
C SER A 102 2.96 -5.76 4.63
N GLY A 103 2.04 -6.01 3.69
CA GLY A 103 0.60 -6.00 3.90
C GLY A 103 0.14 -7.13 4.83
N LEU A 104 0.71 -8.33 4.67
CA LEU A 104 0.50 -9.45 5.59
C LEU A 104 1.01 -9.15 7.00
N ALA A 105 2.14 -8.43 7.12
CA ALA A 105 2.62 -7.97 8.43
C ALA A 105 1.63 -7.01 9.10
N LEU A 106 1.05 -6.07 8.35
CA LEU A 106 -0.01 -5.20 8.88
C LEU A 106 -1.25 -6.00 9.28
N ALA A 107 -1.71 -6.92 8.43
CA ALA A 107 -2.88 -7.76 8.70
C ALA A 107 -2.68 -8.58 9.98
N TRP A 108 -1.49 -9.16 10.16
CA TRP A 108 -1.15 -9.92 11.36
C TRP A 108 -1.10 -9.05 12.63
N LEU A 109 -0.55 -7.84 12.55
CA LEU A 109 -0.57 -6.90 13.69
C LEU A 109 -2.00 -6.51 14.06
N VAL A 110 -2.85 -6.24 13.06
CA VAL A 110 -4.26 -5.92 13.27
C VAL A 110 -5.00 -7.10 13.90
N ASP A 111 -4.76 -8.32 13.45
CA ASP A 111 -5.33 -9.53 14.05
C ASP A 111 -4.93 -9.69 15.53
N CYS A 112 -3.65 -9.47 15.85
CA CYS A 112 -3.16 -9.46 17.23
C CYS A 112 -3.86 -8.39 18.09
N TRP A 113 -4.10 -7.20 17.55
CA TRP A 113 -4.78 -6.12 18.25
C TRP A 113 -6.26 -6.38 18.47
N LEU A 114 -6.95 -6.93 17.47
CA LEU A 114 -8.37 -7.29 17.56
C LEU A 114 -8.61 -8.46 18.54
N SER A 115 -7.67 -9.39 18.59
CA SER A 115 -7.69 -10.53 19.52
C SER A 115 -7.28 -10.18 20.95
N SER A 116 -6.75 -8.98 21.17
CA SER A 116 -6.32 -8.53 22.49
C SER A 116 -7.48 -8.33 23.47
N LYS A 117 -7.24 -8.56 24.76
CA LYS A 117 -8.24 -8.30 25.82
C LYS A 117 -8.44 -6.81 26.09
N LEU A 118 -7.46 -5.96 25.73
CA LEU A 118 -7.51 -4.53 25.99
C LEU A 118 -8.38 -3.82 24.94
N PRO A 119 -9.39 -3.04 25.35
CA PRO A 119 -10.29 -2.37 24.40
C PRO A 119 -9.54 -1.36 23.52
N GLN A 120 -8.48 -0.75 24.03
CA GLN A 120 -7.63 0.20 23.30
C GLN A 120 -6.99 -0.45 22.07
N HIS A 121 -6.50 -1.70 22.19
CA HIS A 121 -5.93 -2.42 21.05
C HIS A 121 -6.99 -2.76 20.01
N LYS A 122 -8.17 -3.23 20.44
CA LYS A 122 -9.29 -3.49 19.51
C LYS A 122 -9.68 -2.24 18.73
N SER A 123 -9.78 -1.10 19.43
CA SER A 123 -10.06 0.20 18.81
C SER A 123 -8.98 0.59 17.80
N ALA A 124 -7.70 0.38 18.11
CA ALA A 124 -6.60 0.65 17.19
C ALA A 124 -6.69 -0.22 15.92
N GLY A 125 -6.90 -1.52 16.07
CA GLY A 125 -7.10 -2.45 14.94
C GLY A 125 -8.27 -2.05 14.04
N ALA A 126 -9.42 -1.73 14.64
CA ALA A 126 -10.59 -1.24 13.90
C ALA A 126 -10.31 0.09 13.19
N THR A 127 -9.60 1.02 13.85
CA THR A 127 -9.23 2.32 13.26
C THR A 127 -8.35 2.16 12.03
N VAL A 128 -7.37 1.25 12.06
CA VAL A 128 -6.53 0.95 10.90
C VAL A 128 -7.36 0.43 9.72
N ILE A 129 -8.28 -0.51 9.96
CA ILE A 129 -9.15 -1.04 8.91
C ILE A 129 -10.00 0.08 8.29
N VAL A 130 -10.67 0.88 9.13
CA VAL A 130 -11.51 1.99 8.66
C VAL A 130 -10.69 3.00 7.88
N MET A 131 -9.48 3.35 8.34
CA MET A 131 -8.60 4.30 7.66
C MET A 131 -8.20 3.79 6.26
N VAL A 132 -7.84 2.51 6.14
CA VAL A 132 -7.49 1.90 4.84
C VAL A 132 -8.69 1.91 3.89
N LEU A 133 -9.89 1.60 4.38
CA LEU A 133 -11.12 1.62 3.58
C LEU A 133 -11.49 3.03 3.11
N LEU A 134 -11.43 4.02 4.01
CA LEU A 134 -11.68 5.42 3.66
C LEU A 134 -10.66 5.94 2.63
N ALA A 135 -9.39 5.60 2.81
CA ALA A 135 -8.35 5.91 1.82
C ALA A 135 -8.66 5.25 0.47
N PHE A 136 -9.04 3.97 0.45
CA PHE A 136 -9.40 3.29 -0.78
C PHE A 136 -10.53 4.02 -1.53
N VAL A 137 -11.61 4.38 -0.83
CA VAL A 137 -12.73 5.13 -1.41
C VAL A 137 -12.28 6.51 -1.91
N PHE A 138 -11.40 7.20 -1.18
CA PHE A 138 -10.91 8.52 -1.57
C PHE A 138 -10.09 8.49 -2.88
N TRP A 139 -9.17 7.53 -3.06
CA TRP A 139 -8.36 7.38 -4.29
C TRP A 139 -9.00 6.51 -5.39
N LEU A 140 -10.11 5.82 -5.12
CA LEU A 140 -10.81 4.98 -6.10
C LEU A 140 -11.01 5.64 -7.48
N PRO A 141 -11.38 6.93 -7.58
CA PRO A 141 -11.53 7.56 -8.88
C PRO A 141 -10.25 7.60 -9.73
N ILE A 142 -9.07 7.71 -9.09
CA ILE A 142 -7.78 7.67 -9.78
C ILE A 142 -7.45 6.26 -10.25
N TYR A 143 -7.74 5.23 -9.43
CA TYR A 143 -7.47 3.84 -9.79
C TYR A 143 -8.30 3.37 -10.98
N LEU A 144 -9.53 3.88 -11.11
CA LEU A 144 -10.46 3.53 -12.17
C LEU A 144 -10.38 4.49 -13.38
N GLY A 145 -9.58 5.55 -13.33
CA GLY A 145 -9.52 6.56 -14.38
C GLY A 145 -10.85 7.30 -14.59
N LEU A 146 -11.61 7.51 -13.52
CA LEU A 146 -12.87 8.27 -13.59
C LEU A 146 -12.58 9.73 -13.97
N PRO A 147 -13.50 10.39 -14.69
CA PRO A 147 -13.36 11.81 -15.01
C PRO A 147 -13.33 12.65 -13.74
N LEU A 148 -12.24 13.41 -13.53
CA LEU A 148 -12.09 14.33 -12.39
C LEU A 148 -11.93 15.77 -12.86
N SER A 149 -12.48 16.72 -12.10
CA SER A 149 -12.12 18.13 -12.28
C SER A 149 -10.65 18.35 -11.87
N PRO A 150 -9.94 19.34 -12.43
CA PRO A 150 -8.56 19.63 -12.06
C PRO A 150 -8.37 19.81 -10.54
N GLU A 151 -9.29 20.46 -9.86
CA GLU A 151 -9.24 20.70 -8.41
C GLU A 151 -9.38 19.38 -7.63
N THR A 152 -10.31 18.53 -8.06
CA THR A 152 -10.60 17.23 -7.43
C THR A 152 -9.43 16.25 -7.62
N TYR A 153 -8.76 16.34 -8.76
CA TYR A 153 -7.53 15.61 -9.05
C TYR A 153 -6.37 16.10 -8.16
N GLN A 154 -6.14 17.41 -8.10
CA GLN A 154 -5.06 17.98 -7.27
C GLN A 154 -5.26 17.70 -5.78
N LEU A 155 -6.51 17.66 -5.28
CA LEU A 155 -6.81 17.28 -3.89
C LEU A 155 -6.26 15.90 -3.50
N ARG A 156 -6.14 14.99 -4.47
CA ARG A 156 -5.65 13.62 -4.26
C ARG A 156 -4.14 13.48 -4.47
N MET A 157 -3.50 14.49 -5.07
CA MET A 157 -2.07 14.55 -5.30
C MET A 157 -1.37 15.27 -4.15
N TRP A 158 -1.20 14.54 -3.05
CA TRP A 158 -0.63 15.07 -1.81
C TRP A 158 0.81 15.57 -1.96
N PHE A 159 1.58 14.91 -2.83
CA PHE A 159 2.96 15.29 -3.13
C PHE A 159 3.07 15.68 -4.60
N ARG A 160 3.93 16.67 -4.88
CA ARG A 160 4.21 17.09 -6.27
C ARG A 160 4.79 15.98 -7.14
N SER A 161 5.42 14.99 -6.52
CA SER A 161 6.01 13.83 -7.21
C SER A 161 5.01 12.72 -7.54
N TRP A 162 3.72 12.91 -7.26
CA TRP A 162 2.66 11.98 -7.66
C TRP A 162 2.05 12.30 -9.03
N ILE A 163 2.62 13.30 -9.72
CA ILE A 163 2.31 13.76 -11.08
C ILE A 163 3.38 13.24 -12.04
#